data_AF-A0A1E4RM23-F1
#
_entry.id   AF-A0A1E4RM23-F1
#
_cell.length_a   1.000
_cell.length_b   1.000
_cell.length_c   1.000
_cell.angle_alpha   90.00
_cell.angle_beta   90.00
_cell.angle_gamma   90.00
#
_symmetry.space_group_name_H-M   'P 1'
#
loop_
_entity.id
_entity.type
_entity.pdbx_description
1 polymer ?
#
loop_
_entity_poly.entity_id
_entity_poly.type
_entity_poly.pdbx_seq_one_letter_code
_entity_poly.pdbx_strand_id
1 'polypeptide(L)'
;MVSATTPVQSANMNASIVPGDGVADLKLGQSLYEVVNHFTKLNQQLKISYSSKEYLDNPILVTIPNYGIRLMFDNYSKQSLILIEATDFNHSKFSYNGHLLNEIIINQLYDSVNSTPDKPIYKTDKSVIIPNLKQIYNKTFGPTYPGKLNYSKQIYTLSYPGISFNFKIELNDLLSKVRDLTDDSTILSKLINWNKASDIPAINLAIFKGDNYSEFHEKLLEKKSKPIVDFNNSDEKDGIKVLKVLPNHRIKLIFNSGSDHIIEIGKTTQQDILTILGPPDDYFNKFDSRLLIHNHLKNLHFPNNSNLGNNDNSIYKFHNYFNHGLDFLYDLKSNQNNNTGILTKVIIHNGGITESLDFMRWNKCNWELNICDKTIDSSTYFNQIPPKVFQKLNDTKNPVLPSDIKPVLLNRNESEFIDDDLEVIQSDDLLKDPTQTNSISSDQSNNHRTWGQSKLYGFNGCILEKNTATEVSWEDQQKINKFSSLITQKDELSDLVGKYKTEKEYIEDLSMEIELLDEDEKIQYKVGEVFVFMKAEKATSRIEKENEKLDLKINEFNDQIDEIDEKLNTLKKSLYAKFGNNINLER
;
A
#
# COMPACT_ATOMS: atom_id res chain seq x y z
N MET A 1 9.94 -30.20 21.71
CA MET A 1 10.62 -30.62 20.48
C MET A 1 11.35 -29.41 19.95
N VAL A 2 12.67 -29.39 20.11
CA VAL A 2 13.54 -28.28 19.69
C VAL A 2 13.50 -28.23 18.17
N SER A 3 13.12 -27.07 17.60
CA SER A 3 13.09 -26.89 16.16
C SER A 3 14.51 -27.04 15.62
N ALA A 4 14.68 -27.98 14.69
CA ALA A 4 15.90 -28.10 13.94
C ALA A 4 15.96 -26.89 12.99
N THR A 5 16.79 -25.91 13.33
CA THR A 5 17.27 -24.91 12.39
C THR A 5 18.06 -25.65 11.32
N THR A 6 17.44 -25.85 10.16
CA THR A 6 18.12 -26.30 8.94
C THR A 6 19.27 -25.34 8.66
N PRO A 7 20.48 -25.82 8.31
CA PRO A 7 21.57 -24.93 7.92
C PRO A 7 21.15 -24.20 6.66
N VAL A 8 21.27 -22.87 6.67
CA VAL A 8 21.20 -22.03 5.46
C VAL A 8 22.25 -22.58 4.49
N GLN A 9 21.83 -23.35 3.49
CA GLN A 9 22.68 -23.63 2.34
C GLN A 9 23.08 -22.27 1.78
N SER A 10 24.38 -21.94 1.80
CA SER A 10 24.91 -20.83 1.03
C SER A 10 24.64 -21.15 -0.44
N ALA A 11 23.51 -20.66 -0.94
CA ALA A 11 23.12 -20.77 -2.33
C ALA A 11 24.11 -19.93 -3.15
N ASN A 12 25.24 -20.52 -3.53
CA ASN A 12 26.09 -19.95 -4.55
C ASN A 12 25.28 -20.00 -5.86
N MET A 13 24.60 -18.90 -6.16
CA MET A 13 23.89 -18.72 -7.42
C MET A 13 24.92 -18.71 -8.54
N ASN A 14 24.84 -19.69 -9.44
CA ASN A 14 25.52 -19.64 -10.72
C ASN A 14 24.69 -18.73 -11.63
N ALA A 15 25.02 -17.44 -11.63
CA ALA A 15 24.32 -16.40 -12.34
C ALA A 15 24.88 -16.24 -13.77
N SER A 16 24.19 -16.79 -14.77
CA SER A 16 24.48 -16.49 -16.17
C SER A 16 23.97 -15.10 -16.52
N ILE A 17 24.84 -14.25 -17.04
CA ILE A 17 24.54 -12.88 -17.44
C ILE A 17 24.17 -12.85 -18.92
N VAL A 18 23.10 -12.14 -19.24
CA VAL A 18 22.71 -11.77 -20.59
C VAL A 18 22.69 -10.24 -20.66
N PRO A 19 23.69 -9.60 -21.30
CA PRO A 19 23.73 -8.14 -21.45
C PRO A 19 22.44 -7.60 -22.04
N GLY A 20 21.89 -6.54 -21.44
CA GLY A 20 20.65 -5.91 -21.92
C GLY A 20 19.36 -6.63 -21.54
N ASP A 21 19.43 -7.82 -20.94
CA ASP A 21 18.25 -8.64 -20.59
C ASP A 21 18.19 -8.97 -19.09
N GLY A 22 19.24 -9.59 -18.51
CA GLY A 22 19.13 -10.03 -17.12
C GLY A 22 20.27 -10.90 -16.58
N VAL A 23 20.04 -11.45 -15.39
CA VAL A 23 20.93 -12.37 -14.66
C VAL A 23 20.13 -13.55 -14.11
N ALA A 24 20.47 -14.75 -14.55
CA ALA A 24 19.73 -15.99 -14.25
C ALA A 24 18.21 -15.81 -14.46
N ASP A 25 17.40 -15.91 -13.39
CA ASP A 25 15.94 -15.78 -13.42
C ASP A 25 15.45 -14.32 -13.34
N LEU A 26 16.35 -13.37 -13.04
CA LEU A 26 16.04 -11.94 -13.00
C LEU A 26 16.17 -11.33 -14.38
N LYS A 27 15.10 -10.68 -14.83
CA LYS A 27 15.05 -9.99 -16.13
C LYS A 27 14.59 -8.56 -15.97
N LEU A 28 15.22 -7.66 -16.73
CA LEU A 28 14.79 -6.29 -16.87
C LEU A 28 13.34 -6.26 -17.37
N GLY A 29 12.54 -5.35 -16.82
CA GLY A 29 11.10 -5.22 -17.09
C GLY A 29 10.19 -5.91 -16.07
N GLN A 30 10.67 -6.92 -15.34
CA GLN A 30 9.91 -7.58 -14.26
C GLN A 30 9.44 -6.54 -13.22
N SER A 31 8.22 -6.70 -12.71
CA SER A 31 7.69 -5.78 -11.71
C SER A 31 8.33 -5.98 -10.34
N LEU A 32 8.37 -4.92 -9.54
CA LEU A 32 8.81 -4.97 -8.13
C LEU A 32 8.08 -6.07 -7.35
N TYR A 33 6.76 -6.19 -7.56
CA TYR A 33 5.93 -7.23 -6.93
C TYR A 33 6.40 -8.65 -7.26
N GLU A 34 6.64 -8.96 -8.54
CA GLU A 34 7.09 -10.30 -8.96
C GLU A 34 8.45 -10.66 -8.37
N VAL A 35 9.40 -9.72 -8.41
CA VAL A 35 10.78 -9.96 -7.95
C VAL A 35 10.83 -10.19 -6.44
N VAL A 36 10.15 -9.35 -5.65
CA VAL A 36 10.17 -9.52 -4.20
C VAL A 36 9.41 -10.78 -3.80
N ASN A 37 8.23 -11.05 -4.38
CA ASN A 37 7.49 -12.29 -4.09
C ASN A 37 8.32 -13.55 -4.42
N HIS A 38 9.14 -13.50 -5.48
CA HIS A 38 10.09 -14.57 -5.80
C HIS A 38 11.12 -14.76 -4.70
N PHE A 39 11.78 -13.69 -4.24
CA PHE A 39 12.83 -13.80 -3.20
C PHE A 39 12.30 -14.04 -1.79
N THR A 40 11.12 -13.54 -1.44
CA THR A 40 10.44 -13.83 -0.18
C THR A 40 10.11 -15.33 -0.09
N LYS A 41 9.64 -15.95 -1.19
CA LYS A 41 9.44 -17.42 -1.25
C LYS A 41 10.73 -18.22 -1.06
N LEU A 42 11.88 -17.62 -1.35
CA LEU A 42 13.21 -18.21 -1.15
C LEU A 42 13.80 -17.89 0.24
N ASN A 43 13.02 -17.28 1.15
CA ASN A 43 13.43 -16.83 2.48
C ASN A 43 14.73 -16.00 2.45
N GLN A 44 14.83 -15.10 1.47
CA GLN A 44 15.98 -14.19 1.36
C GLN A 44 15.66 -12.86 2.04
N GLN A 45 16.62 -12.36 2.82
CA GLN A 45 16.51 -11.03 3.41
C GLN A 45 16.65 -9.96 2.31
N LEU A 46 15.70 -9.03 2.28
CA LEU A 46 15.69 -7.93 1.31
C LEU A 46 15.82 -6.59 2.04
N LYS A 47 16.68 -5.72 1.52
CA LYS A 47 16.80 -4.33 2.00
C LYS A 47 16.22 -3.40 0.95
N ILE A 48 15.20 -2.63 1.31
CA ILE A 48 14.48 -1.74 0.40
C ILE A 48 14.86 -0.31 0.74
N SER A 49 15.42 0.43 -0.22
CA SER A 49 15.75 1.84 -0.08
C SER A 49 14.87 2.72 -0.95
N TYR A 50 14.31 3.79 -0.37
CA TYR A 50 13.38 4.69 -1.06
C TYR A 50 13.52 6.14 -0.55
N SER A 51 13.07 7.10 -1.36
CA SER A 51 12.95 8.51 -0.95
C SER A 51 11.56 8.76 -0.37
N SER A 52 11.46 9.32 0.84
CA SER A 52 10.17 9.66 1.46
C SER A 52 9.60 10.99 0.97
N LYS A 53 10.46 11.93 0.54
CA LYS A 53 10.05 13.25 0.06
C LYS A 53 9.60 13.23 -1.39
N GLU A 54 10.36 12.56 -2.23
CA GLU A 54 10.18 12.51 -3.68
C GLU A 54 9.96 11.06 -4.13
N TYR A 55 9.00 10.38 -3.49
CA TYR A 55 8.74 8.95 -3.66
C TYR A 55 8.20 8.57 -5.04
N LEU A 56 7.58 9.49 -5.80
CA LEU A 56 7.14 9.21 -7.18
C LEU A 56 8.29 9.46 -8.19
N ASP A 57 9.19 10.39 -7.86
CA ASP A 57 10.24 10.85 -8.76
C ASP A 57 11.56 10.09 -8.61
N ASN A 58 11.84 9.51 -7.45
CA ASN A 58 13.01 8.65 -7.28
C ASN A 58 12.68 7.19 -7.57
N PRO A 59 13.66 6.35 -7.95
CA PRO A 59 13.48 4.91 -8.06
C PRO A 59 13.43 4.23 -6.67
N ILE A 60 13.02 2.96 -6.65
CA ILE A 60 13.13 2.10 -5.47
C ILE A 60 14.33 1.18 -5.68
N LEU A 61 15.19 1.07 -4.67
CA LEU A 61 16.29 0.12 -4.67
C LEU A 61 15.95 -1.10 -3.82
N VAL A 62 16.19 -2.29 -4.33
CA VAL A 62 16.09 -3.54 -3.57
C VAL A 62 17.47 -4.20 -3.56
N THR A 63 18.08 -4.29 -2.40
CA THR A 63 19.35 -4.99 -2.20
C THR A 63 19.08 -6.38 -1.66
N ILE A 64 19.77 -7.37 -2.21
CA ILE A 64 19.72 -8.77 -1.80
C ILE A 64 21.11 -9.14 -1.30
N PRO A 65 21.41 -8.93 0.00
CA PRO A 65 22.77 -9.02 0.54
C PRO A 65 23.39 -10.41 0.30
N ASN A 66 22.61 -11.47 0.47
CA ASN A 66 23.06 -12.85 0.30
C ASN A 66 23.58 -13.16 -1.10
N TYR A 67 23.11 -12.44 -2.12
CA TYR A 67 23.58 -12.59 -3.50
C TYR A 67 24.56 -11.50 -3.93
N GLY A 68 24.76 -10.45 -3.12
CA GLY A 68 25.58 -9.29 -3.51
C GLY A 68 25.02 -8.56 -4.72
N ILE A 69 23.68 -8.51 -4.84
CA ILE A 69 22.96 -7.90 -5.97
C ILE A 69 22.10 -6.75 -5.45
N ARG A 70 22.07 -5.65 -6.21
CA ARG A 70 21.17 -4.52 -6.02
C ARG A 70 20.36 -4.30 -7.29
N LEU A 71 19.07 -4.09 -7.11
CA LEU A 71 18.08 -3.93 -8.16
C LEU A 71 17.48 -2.52 -8.07
N MET A 72 17.28 -1.88 -9.22
CA MET A 72 16.63 -0.58 -9.30
C MET A 72 15.33 -0.70 -10.07
N PHE A 73 14.24 -0.28 -9.45
CA PHE A 73 12.91 -0.23 -10.03
C PHE A 73 12.55 1.21 -10.32
N ASP A 74 12.02 1.47 -11.50
CA ASP A 74 11.40 2.76 -11.74
C ASP A 74 10.13 2.90 -10.89
N ASN A 75 9.64 4.13 -10.75
CA ASN A 75 8.37 4.39 -10.08
C ASN A 75 7.24 4.72 -11.07
N TYR A 76 7.48 4.47 -12.36
CA TYR A 76 6.50 4.68 -13.42
C TYR A 76 5.72 3.39 -13.69
N SER A 77 4.45 3.50 -14.08
CA SER A 77 3.61 2.35 -14.44
C SER A 77 3.63 1.21 -13.39
N LYS A 78 4.18 0.03 -13.73
CA LYS A 78 4.22 -1.19 -12.90
C LYS A 78 5.43 -1.30 -11.96
N GLN A 79 6.25 -0.26 -11.86
CA GLN A 79 7.54 -0.31 -11.14
C GLN A 79 8.45 -1.41 -11.67
N SER A 80 8.89 -1.23 -12.91
CA SER A 80 9.67 -2.23 -13.63
C SER A 80 11.15 -2.17 -13.27
N LEU A 81 11.78 -3.34 -13.25
CA LEU A 81 13.22 -3.50 -13.04
C LEU A 81 13.99 -2.89 -14.21
N ILE A 82 14.74 -1.82 -13.96
CA ILE A 82 15.49 -1.09 -15.00
C ILE A 82 17.01 -1.27 -14.92
N LEU A 83 17.53 -1.70 -13.77
CA LEU A 83 18.97 -1.92 -13.55
C LEU A 83 19.19 -3.07 -12.58
N ILE A 84 20.12 -3.95 -12.94
CA ILE A 84 20.65 -5.00 -12.06
C ILE A 84 22.13 -4.72 -11.85
N GLU A 85 22.54 -4.54 -10.60
CA GLU A 85 23.94 -4.32 -10.23
C GLU A 85 24.45 -5.49 -9.38
N ALA A 86 25.56 -6.10 -9.79
CA ALA A 86 26.36 -6.95 -8.91
C ALA A 86 27.29 -6.05 -8.10
N THR A 87 26.97 -5.85 -6.82
CA THR A 87 27.69 -4.96 -5.90
C THR A 87 28.82 -5.67 -5.15
N ASP A 88 28.73 -7.00 -5.02
CA ASP A 88 29.76 -7.81 -4.37
C ASP A 88 29.96 -9.17 -5.07
N PHE A 89 31.16 -9.37 -5.63
CA PHE A 89 31.58 -10.62 -6.28
C PHE A 89 31.86 -11.76 -5.29
N ASN A 90 31.83 -11.52 -3.98
CA ASN A 90 32.08 -12.55 -2.98
C ASN A 90 30.90 -13.49 -2.76
N HIS A 91 29.70 -13.14 -3.23
CA HIS A 91 28.45 -13.80 -2.84
C HIS A 91 27.86 -14.68 -3.94
N SER A 92 28.00 -14.27 -5.21
CA SER A 92 27.45 -15.00 -6.36
C SER A 92 28.53 -15.28 -7.41
N LYS A 93 28.40 -16.40 -8.14
CA LYS A 93 29.29 -16.74 -9.27
C LYS A 93 28.64 -16.27 -10.56
N PHE A 94 29.26 -15.29 -11.22
CA PHE A 94 28.78 -14.73 -12.47
C PHE A 94 29.49 -15.37 -13.67
N SER A 95 28.73 -15.62 -14.73
CA SER A 95 29.25 -16.16 -15.99
C SER A 95 28.65 -15.45 -17.19
N TYR A 96 29.38 -15.40 -18.29
CA TYR A 96 28.95 -14.85 -19.57
C TYR A 96 29.40 -15.77 -20.70
N ASN A 97 28.47 -16.22 -21.56
CA ASN A 97 28.73 -17.18 -22.64
C ASN A 97 29.52 -18.42 -22.19
N GLY A 98 29.21 -18.94 -21.00
CA GLY A 98 29.90 -20.10 -20.42
C GLY A 98 31.27 -19.79 -19.80
N HIS A 99 31.79 -18.56 -19.90
CA HIS A 99 33.01 -18.13 -19.22
C HIS A 99 32.69 -17.54 -17.85
N LEU A 100 33.37 -18.01 -16.81
CA LEU A 100 33.26 -17.44 -15.46
C LEU A 100 33.93 -16.06 -15.40
N LEU A 101 33.21 -15.08 -14.85
CA LEU A 101 33.74 -13.74 -14.58
C LEU A 101 34.49 -13.69 -13.26
N ASN A 102 33.92 -14.30 -12.22
CA ASN A 102 34.53 -14.46 -10.90
C ASN A 102 34.47 -15.92 -10.46
N GLU A 103 35.36 -16.28 -9.53
CA GLU A 103 35.40 -17.62 -8.96
C GLU A 103 35.47 -17.53 -7.43
N ILE A 104 34.58 -18.24 -6.75
CA ILE A 104 34.58 -18.37 -5.28
C ILE A 104 35.15 -19.74 -4.95
N ILE A 105 36.30 -19.74 -4.26
CA ILE A 105 37.05 -20.92 -3.82
C ILE A 105 36.88 -21.02 -2.29
N ILE A 106 36.35 -22.15 -1.83
CA ILE A 106 36.15 -22.43 -0.40
C ILE A 106 37.00 -23.63 -0.04
N ASN A 107 38.03 -23.41 0.77
CA ASN A 107 38.90 -24.46 1.29
C ASN A 107 38.49 -24.80 2.72
N GLN A 108 38.26 -26.08 3.01
CA GLN A 108 38.06 -26.56 4.37
C GLN A 108 39.40 -27.07 4.91
N LEU A 109 40.03 -26.25 5.75
CA LEU A 109 41.30 -26.58 6.38
C LEU A 109 41.03 -27.19 7.75
N TYR A 110 41.67 -28.33 8.05
CA TYR A 110 41.58 -28.93 9.37
C TYR A 110 42.20 -28.01 10.43
N ASP A 111 41.42 -27.61 11.43
CA ASP A 111 41.91 -26.78 12.53
C ASP A 111 42.58 -27.69 13.57
N SER A 112 43.89 -27.92 13.41
CA SER A 112 44.66 -28.78 14.31
C SER A 112 44.74 -28.28 15.75
N VAL A 113 44.37 -27.02 16.01
CA VAL A 113 44.47 -26.39 17.33
C VAL A 113 43.21 -26.61 18.15
N ASN A 114 42.04 -26.52 17.51
CA ASN A 114 40.74 -26.65 18.19
C ASN A 114 40.06 -28.01 17.97
N SER A 115 40.57 -28.84 17.06
CA SER A 115 40.03 -30.18 16.80
C SER A 115 40.43 -31.19 17.88
N THR A 116 39.47 -32.02 18.29
CA THR A 116 39.73 -33.22 19.10
C THR A 116 39.40 -34.47 18.27
N PRO A 117 39.94 -35.66 18.62
CA PRO A 117 39.68 -36.90 17.87
C PRO A 117 38.19 -37.22 17.71
N ASP A 118 37.38 -36.83 18.69
CA ASP A 118 35.93 -37.07 18.71
C ASP A 118 35.10 -35.92 18.09
N LYS A 119 35.72 -34.76 17.83
CA LYS A 119 35.10 -33.59 17.18
C LYS A 119 36.12 -32.87 16.29
N PRO A 120 36.28 -33.28 15.02
CA PRO A 120 37.11 -32.55 14.06
C PRO A 120 36.46 -31.21 13.72
N ILE A 121 37.22 -30.12 13.87
CA ILE A 121 36.83 -28.75 13.52
C ILE A 121 37.57 -28.38 12.23
N TYR A 122 36.83 -27.94 11.23
CA TYR A 122 37.38 -27.44 9.98
C TYR A 122 37.18 -25.93 9.91
N LYS A 123 38.26 -25.19 9.68
CA LYS A 123 38.24 -23.77 9.38
C LYS A 123 37.99 -23.58 7.89
N THR A 124 36.96 -22.83 7.54
CA THR A 124 36.70 -22.43 6.16
C THR A 124 37.56 -21.22 5.79
N ASP A 125 38.41 -21.37 4.79
CA ASP A 125 39.12 -20.28 4.14
C ASP A 125 38.44 -19.98 2.79
N LYS A 126 37.93 -18.75 2.62
CA LYS A 126 37.18 -18.32 1.44
C LYS A 126 38.05 -17.32 0.67
N SER A 127 38.43 -17.68 -0.55
CA SER A 127 39.11 -16.78 -1.48
C SER A 127 38.27 -16.56 -2.74
N VAL A 128 38.34 -15.35 -3.29
CA VAL A 128 37.52 -14.95 -4.43
C VAL A 128 38.41 -14.33 -5.50
N ILE A 129 38.33 -14.89 -6.70
CA ILE A 129 39.00 -14.36 -7.89
C ILE A 129 38.06 -13.34 -8.52
N ILE A 130 38.43 -12.07 -8.45
CA ILE A 130 37.64 -10.95 -8.96
C ILE A 130 38.05 -10.67 -10.42
N PRO A 131 37.09 -10.40 -11.33
CA PRO A 131 37.39 -10.00 -12.70
C PRO A 131 38.20 -8.71 -12.71
N ASN A 132 39.14 -8.58 -13.64
CA ASN A 132 39.94 -7.36 -13.82
C ASN A 132 39.77 -6.79 -15.21
N LEU A 133 40.15 -5.51 -15.38
CA LEU A 133 39.99 -4.78 -16.64
C LEU A 133 40.60 -5.52 -17.84
N LYS A 134 41.82 -6.05 -17.67
CA LYS A 134 42.55 -6.73 -18.75
C LYS A 134 41.86 -8.02 -19.18
N GLN A 135 41.28 -8.78 -18.25
CA GLN A 135 40.51 -10.00 -18.53
C GLN A 135 39.19 -9.68 -19.22
N ILE A 136 38.45 -8.68 -18.74
CA ILE A 136 37.18 -8.28 -19.34
C ILE A 136 37.38 -7.80 -20.77
N TYR A 137 38.33 -6.87 -20.99
CA TYR A 137 38.58 -6.27 -22.29
C TYR A 137 39.24 -7.23 -23.29
N ASN A 138 40.29 -7.98 -22.91
CA ASN A 138 41.04 -8.79 -23.88
C ASN A 138 40.49 -10.20 -24.09
N LYS A 139 39.77 -10.77 -23.12
CA LYS A 139 39.39 -12.19 -23.15
C LYS A 139 37.89 -12.45 -23.16
N THR A 140 37.09 -11.55 -22.59
CA THR A 140 35.67 -11.85 -22.28
C THR A 140 34.71 -11.14 -23.22
N PHE A 141 34.76 -9.82 -23.28
CA PHE A 141 33.86 -9.00 -24.11
C PHE A 141 34.54 -8.41 -25.35
N GLY A 142 35.87 -8.33 -25.35
CA GLY A 142 36.64 -7.81 -26.47
C GLY A 142 36.78 -6.28 -26.45
N PRO A 143 37.46 -5.72 -27.47
CA PRO A 143 37.61 -4.27 -27.62
C PRO A 143 36.27 -3.55 -27.75
N THR A 144 36.16 -2.39 -27.09
CA THR A 144 35.00 -1.49 -27.13
C THR A 144 35.47 -0.04 -27.12
N TYR A 145 34.54 0.91 -27.18
CA TYR A 145 34.84 2.32 -27.02
C TYR A 145 35.51 2.59 -25.66
N PRO A 146 36.46 3.55 -25.61
CA PRO A 146 37.06 3.96 -24.36
C PRO A 146 36.01 4.34 -23.31
N GLY A 147 36.17 3.78 -22.12
CA GLY A 147 35.41 4.14 -20.93
C GLY A 147 35.84 5.46 -20.32
N LYS A 148 35.10 5.93 -19.31
CA LYS A 148 35.34 7.21 -18.62
C LYS A 148 36.03 7.00 -17.27
N LEU A 149 37.06 7.79 -17.00
CA LEU A 149 37.75 7.81 -15.71
C LEU A 149 37.17 8.90 -14.80
N ASN A 150 36.62 8.51 -13.66
CA ASN A 150 36.27 9.43 -12.60
C ASN A 150 37.44 9.54 -11.60
N TYR A 151 38.18 10.65 -11.69
CA TYR A 151 39.37 10.90 -10.89
C TYR A 151 39.10 11.02 -9.39
N SER A 152 38.00 11.65 -8.98
CA SER A 152 37.70 11.86 -7.56
C SER A 152 37.35 10.55 -6.87
N LYS A 153 36.74 9.61 -7.59
CA LYS A 153 36.37 8.28 -7.09
C LYS A 153 37.43 7.21 -7.34
N GLN A 154 38.42 7.48 -8.18
CA GLN A 154 39.41 6.50 -8.65
C GLN A 154 38.76 5.30 -9.36
N ILE A 155 37.67 5.56 -10.08
CA ILE A 155 36.86 4.54 -10.76
C ILE A 155 36.92 4.76 -12.27
N TYR A 156 37.27 3.71 -13.00
CA TYR A 156 37.17 3.65 -14.45
C TYR A 156 35.93 2.85 -14.88
N THR A 157 35.02 3.48 -15.61
CA THR A 157 33.77 2.85 -16.08
C THR A 157 33.91 2.45 -17.54
N LEU A 158 33.85 1.15 -17.83
CA LEU A 158 33.86 0.60 -19.19
C LEU A 158 32.48 0.05 -19.55
N SER A 159 31.94 0.47 -20.69
CA SER A 159 30.61 0.08 -21.15
C SER A 159 30.64 -0.76 -22.42
N TYR A 160 29.69 -1.66 -22.51
CA TYR A 160 29.29 -2.40 -23.70
C TYR A 160 27.76 -2.25 -23.85
N PRO A 161 27.19 -2.60 -25.03
CA PRO A 161 25.74 -2.68 -25.16
C PRO A 161 25.14 -3.59 -24.10
N GLY A 162 24.29 -3.01 -23.25
CA GLY A 162 23.54 -3.70 -22.21
C GLY A 162 24.29 -4.07 -20.93
N ILE A 163 25.58 -3.72 -20.80
CA ILE A 163 26.39 -4.09 -19.63
C ILE A 163 27.56 -3.12 -19.40
N SER A 164 27.88 -2.79 -18.15
CA SER A 164 29.04 -1.98 -17.81
C SER A 164 29.77 -2.48 -16.57
N PHE A 165 31.06 -2.19 -16.49
CA PHE A 165 31.92 -2.55 -15.38
C PHE A 165 32.59 -1.31 -14.81
N ASN A 166 32.60 -1.19 -13.48
CA ASN A 166 33.44 -0.22 -12.80
C ASN A 166 34.69 -0.91 -12.26
N PHE A 167 35.84 -0.33 -12.54
CA PHE A 167 37.13 -0.80 -12.06
C PHE A 167 37.76 0.22 -11.13
N LYS A 168 38.23 -0.23 -9.96
CA LYS A 168 38.94 0.65 -9.02
C LYS A 168 40.42 0.67 -9.36
N ILE A 169 41.01 1.86 -9.35
CA ILE A 169 42.44 2.04 -9.55
C ILE A 169 43.07 2.27 -8.17
N GLU A 170 43.60 1.22 -7.55
CA GLU A 170 44.06 1.28 -6.16
C GLU A 170 45.46 1.92 -6.01
N LEU A 171 46.27 1.87 -7.06
CA LEU A 171 47.66 2.35 -7.03
C LEU A 171 47.76 3.83 -7.40
N ASN A 172 48.26 4.62 -6.46
CA ASN A 172 48.54 6.06 -6.65
C ASN A 172 49.51 6.35 -7.80
N ASP A 173 50.48 5.46 -8.07
CA ASP A 173 51.43 5.59 -9.19
C ASP A 173 50.72 5.44 -10.55
N LEU A 174 49.76 4.52 -10.66
CA LEU A 174 48.97 4.39 -11.88
C LEU A 174 48.03 5.59 -12.05
N LEU A 175 47.39 6.05 -10.96
CA LEU A 175 46.53 7.23 -10.96
C LEU A 175 47.29 8.51 -11.35
N SER A 176 48.54 8.69 -10.93
CA SER A 176 49.32 9.88 -11.32
C SER A 176 49.65 9.87 -12.82
N LYS A 177 49.95 8.69 -13.38
CA LYS A 177 50.29 8.52 -14.81
C LYS A 177 49.15 8.77 -15.78
N VAL A 178 47.91 8.66 -15.31
CA VAL A 178 46.71 8.93 -16.11
C VAL A 178 46.10 10.32 -15.83
N ARG A 179 46.67 11.10 -14.89
CA ARG A 179 46.02 12.33 -14.36
C ARG A 179 45.99 13.47 -15.34
N ASP A 180 47.06 13.61 -16.08
CA ASP A 180 47.23 14.70 -17.03
C ASP A 180 46.72 14.31 -18.43
N LEU A 181 46.11 13.13 -18.57
CA LEU A 181 45.54 12.68 -19.83
C LEU A 181 44.10 13.14 -19.95
N THR A 182 43.76 13.69 -21.12
CA THR A 182 42.39 14.13 -21.45
C THR A 182 41.71 13.24 -22.49
N ASP A 183 42.48 12.45 -23.25
CA ASP A 183 41.94 11.54 -24.26
C ASP A 183 41.65 10.16 -23.67
N ASP A 184 40.39 9.74 -23.72
CA ASP A 184 39.92 8.47 -23.14
C ASP A 184 40.63 7.26 -23.76
N SER A 185 41.01 7.32 -25.05
CA SER A 185 41.73 6.23 -25.72
C SER A 185 43.13 6.05 -25.16
N THR A 186 43.85 7.15 -24.91
CA THR A 186 45.16 7.11 -24.25
C THR A 186 45.06 6.56 -22.84
N ILE A 187 44.02 6.95 -22.08
CA ILE A 187 43.77 6.43 -20.72
C ILE A 187 43.56 4.91 -20.78
N LEU A 188 42.63 4.44 -21.61
CA LEU A 188 42.35 3.00 -21.77
C LEU A 188 43.61 2.21 -22.13
N SER A 189 44.40 2.72 -23.09
CA SER A 189 45.65 2.06 -23.51
C SER A 189 46.67 1.93 -22.37
N LYS A 190 46.81 2.95 -21.51
CA LYS A 190 47.70 2.87 -20.34
C LYS A 190 47.18 1.87 -19.30
N LEU A 191 45.87 1.82 -19.09
CA LEU A 191 45.26 0.90 -18.11
C LEU A 191 45.37 -0.57 -18.55
N ILE A 192 45.09 -0.90 -19.81
CA ILE A 192 45.18 -2.28 -20.33
C ILE A 192 46.63 -2.80 -20.33
N ASN A 193 47.58 -1.92 -20.66
CA ASN A 193 49.00 -2.26 -20.73
C ASN A 193 49.71 -2.21 -19.37
N TRP A 194 48.97 -1.98 -18.27
CA TRP A 194 49.54 -2.05 -16.93
C TRP A 194 50.09 -3.46 -16.64
N ASN A 195 51.24 -3.49 -15.96
CA ASN A 195 52.04 -4.71 -15.77
C ASN A 195 51.30 -5.78 -14.96
N LYS A 196 50.51 -5.38 -13.96
CA LYS A 196 49.84 -6.29 -13.03
C LYS A 196 48.33 -6.13 -13.08
N ALA A 197 47.67 -7.05 -13.79
CA ALA A 197 46.23 -6.98 -14.05
C ALA A 197 45.36 -6.98 -12.78
N SER A 198 45.83 -7.59 -11.68
CA SER A 198 45.10 -7.62 -10.40
C SER A 198 44.95 -6.25 -9.73
N ASP A 199 45.72 -5.25 -10.16
CA ASP A 199 45.70 -3.90 -9.56
C ASP A 199 44.53 -3.03 -10.05
N ILE A 200 43.78 -3.52 -11.05
CA ILE A 200 42.60 -2.86 -11.62
C ILE A 200 41.41 -3.84 -11.54
N PRO A 201 40.98 -4.22 -10.32
CA PRO A 201 39.88 -5.14 -10.13
C PRO A 201 38.54 -4.47 -10.44
N ALA A 202 37.57 -5.26 -10.91
CA ALA A 202 36.19 -4.84 -11.01
C ALA A 202 35.61 -4.72 -9.59
N ILE A 203 34.89 -3.63 -9.33
CA ILE A 203 34.21 -3.41 -8.06
C ILE A 203 32.71 -3.66 -8.16
N ASN A 204 32.13 -3.43 -9.33
CA ASN A 204 30.76 -3.77 -9.62
C ASN A 204 30.56 -3.98 -11.13
N LEU A 205 29.41 -4.54 -11.43
CA LEU A 205 28.91 -4.78 -12.77
C LEU A 205 27.46 -4.31 -12.79
N ALA A 206 27.04 -3.62 -13.85
CA ALA A 206 25.66 -3.19 -14.06
C ALA A 206 25.11 -3.72 -15.39
N ILE A 207 23.86 -4.21 -15.36
CA ILE A 207 23.09 -4.69 -16.52
C ILE A 207 21.88 -3.78 -16.68
N PHE A 208 21.74 -3.20 -17.85
CA PHE A 208 20.74 -2.18 -18.18
C PHE A 208 20.34 -2.30 -19.65
N LYS A 209 19.26 -1.65 -20.07
CA LYS A 209 18.85 -1.63 -21.48
C LYS A 209 19.40 -0.36 -22.16
N GLY A 210 20.21 -0.54 -23.20
CA GLY A 210 20.81 0.56 -23.98
C GLY A 210 22.25 0.27 -24.40
N ASP A 211 22.82 1.17 -25.20
CA ASP A 211 24.16 0.97 -25.80
C ASP A 211 25.31 1.36 -24.87
N ASN A 212 25.09 2.36 -24.01
CA ASN A 212 26.13 2.89 -23.12
C ASN A 212 25.55 3.32 -21.76
N TYR A 213 26.29 3.04 -20.69
CA TYR A 213 25.85 3.32 -19.31
C TYR A 213 25.69 4.82 -19.03
N SER A 214 26.54 5.69 -19.60
CA SER A 214 26.41 7.14 -19.38
C SER A 214 25.08 7.68 -19.93
N GLU A 215 24.64 7.21 -21.08
CA GLU A 215 23.37 7.63 -21.68
C GLU A 215 22.18 7.12 -20.85
N PHE A 216 22.25 5.87 -20.38
CA PHE A 216 21.26 5.33 -19.44
C PHE A 216 21.19 6.16 -18.15
N HIS A 217 22.33 6.53 -17.58
CA HIS A 217 22.42 7.33 -16.36
C HIS A 217 21.93 8.78 -16.58
N GLU A 218 22.19 9.38 -17.74
CA GLU A 218 21.64 10.70 -18.08
C GLU A 218 20.10 10.65 -18.15
N LYS A 219 19.53 9.64 -18.82
CA LYS A 219 18.08 9.41 -18.85
C LYS A 219 17.47 9.19 -17.47
N LEU A 220 18.23 8.56 -16.55
CA LEU A 220 17.80 8.36 -15.16
C LEU A 220 17.69 9.68 -14.37
N LEU A 221 18.49 10.69 -14.72
CA LEU A 221 18.53 12.00 -14.04
C LEU A 221 17.50 13.00 -14.59
N GLU A 222 16.92 12.77 -15.76
CA GLU A 222 15.93 13.65 -16.37
C GLU A 222 14.58 13.58 -15.62
N LYS A 223 14.00 14.75 -15.26
CA LYS A 223 12.73 14.83 -14.51
C LYS A 223 11.55 14.26 -15.34
N LYS A 224 10.74 13.43 -14.68
CA LYS A 224 9.83 12.43 -15.28
C LYS A 224 8.60 13.02 -15.96
N SER A 225 8.32 12.52 -17.17
CA SER A 225 6.98 12.50 -17.80
C SER A 225 6.70 11.21 -18.59
N LYS A 226 7.66 10.28 -18.64
CA LYS A 226 7.66 9.05 -19.45
C LYS A 226 8.44 7.93 -18.74
N PRO A 227 8.22 6.64 -19.08
CA PRO A 227 9.05 5.54 -18.59
C PRO A 227 10.50 5.69 -19.04
N ILE A 228 11.45 5.28 -18.18
CA ILE A 228 12.91 5.36 -18.47
C ILE A 228 13.28 4.41 -19.60
N VAL A 229 12.67 3.24 -19.60
CA VAL A 229 12.88 2.18 -20.59
C VAL A 229 11.52 1.66 -21.02
N ASP A 230 11.29 1.58 -22.33
CA ASP A 230 10.12 0.91 -22.88
C ASP A 230 10.41 -0.60 -23.03
N PHE A 231 9.76 -1.38 -22.20
CA PHE A 231 9.79 -2.83 -22.26
C PHE A 231 8.62 -3.30 -23.14
N ASN A 232 8.80 -3.22 -24.46
CA ASN A 232 7.89 -3.87 -25.41
C ASN A 232 8.06 -5.39 -25.32
N ASN A 233 7.44 -6.00 -24.32
CA ASN A 233 7.39 -7.45 -24.15
C ASN A 233 6.19 -7.98 -24.95
N SER A 234 6.44 -8.56 -26.12
CA SER A 234 5.40 -9.27 -26.89
C SER A 234 4.82 -10.48 -26.15
N ASP A 235 5.54 -10.98 -25.14
CA ASP A 235 5.21 -12.18 -24.36
C ASP A 235 4.58 -11.85 -22.99
N GLU A 236 4.34 -10.57 -22.67
CA GLU A 236 3.69 -10.20 -21.42
C GLU A 236 2.24 -10.69 -21.39
N LYS A 237 1.85 -11.34 -20.29
CA LYS A 237 0.44 -11.62 -20.03
C LYS A 237 -0.33 -10.32 -20.09
N ASP A 238 -1.42 -10.31 -20.86
CA ASP A 238 -2.25 -9.12 -21.00
C ASP A 238 -2.76 -8.69 -19.62
N GLY A 239 -2.45 -7.44 -19.26
CA GLY A 239 -2.72 -6.88 -17.95
C GLY A 239 -3.32 -5.49 -18.07
N ILE A 240 -3.93 -5.02 -16.99
CA ILE A 240 -4.50 -3.67 -16.95
C ILE A 240 -3.37 -2.65 -17.08
N LYS A 241 -3.43 -1.87 -18.17
CA LYS A 241 -2.54 -0.75 -18.45
C LYS A 241 -2.89 0.45 -17.57
N VAL A 242 -4.18 0.79 -17.54
CA VAL A 242 -4.73 1.90 -16.76
C VAL A 242 -6.21 1.66 -16.45
N LEU A 243 -6.61 2.05 -15.24
CA LEU A 243 -7.99 2.08 -14.79
C LEU A 243 -8.51 3.51 -14.80
N LYS A 244 -9.57 3.81 -15.54
CA LYS A 244 -10.19 5.14 -15.54
C LYS A 244 -11.48 5.14 -14.74
N VAL A 245 -11.55 5.95 -13.70
CA VAL A 245 -12.77 6.16 -12.93
C VAL A 245 -13.67 7.14 -13.69
N LEU A 246 -14.88 6.68 -14.01
CA LEU A 246 -15.88 7.42 -14.77
C LEU A 246 -17.04 7.88 -13.87
N PRO A 247 -17.82 8.89 -14.29
CA PRO A 247 -19.05 9.25 -13.60
C PRO A 247 -20.07 8.10 -13.54
N ASN A 248 -20.97 8.19 -12.56
CA ASN A 248 -22.07 7.24 -12.32
C ASN A 248 -21.58 5.83 -11.95
N HIS A 249 -20.60 5.75 -11.05
CA HIS A 249 -20.09 4.48 -10.51
C HIS A 249 -19.54 3.49 -11.56
N ARG A 250 -19.04 4.02 -12.68
CA ARG A 250 -18.44 3.22 -13.75
C ARG A 250 -16.92 3.30 -13.69
N ILE A 251 -16.28 2.21 -14.03
CA ILE A 251 -14.82 2.10 -14.09
C ILE A 251 -14.47 1.44 -15.42
N LYS A 252 -13.57 2.07 -16.18
CA LYS A 252 -13.05 1.53 -17.44
C LYS A 252 -11.68 0.91 -17.20
N LEU A 253 -11.55 -0.38 -17.50
CA LEU A 253 -10.31 -1.14 -17.48
C LEU A 253 -9.74 -1.13 -18.90
N ILE A 254 -8.54 -0.58 -19.08
CA ILE A 254 -7.83 -0.54 -20.37
C ILE A 254 -6.67 -1.51 -20.27
N PHE A 255 -6.60 -2.47 -21.19
CA PHE A 255 -5.58 -3.52 -21.20
C PHE A 255 -4.44 -3.20 -22.15
N ASN A 256 -3.30 -3.87 -21.98
CA ASN A 256 -2.13 -3.74 -22.84
C ASN A 256 -2.43 -4.21 -24.28
N SER A 257 -3.28 -5.23 -24.45
CA SER A 257 -3.77 -5.71 -25.75
C SER A 257 -4.68 -4.74 -26.49
N GLY A 258 -5.23 -3.75 -25.79
CA GLY A 258 -6.25 -2.83 -26.28
C GLY A 258 -7.70 -3.31 -26.09
N SER A 259 -7.94 -4.43 -25.39
CA SER A 259 -9.30 -4.84 -25.01
C SER A 259 -9.82 -4.01 -23.83
N ASP A 260 -10.70 -3.05 -24.10
CA ASP A 260 -11.28 -2.19 -23.07
C ASP A 260 -12.58 -2.77 -22.50
N HIS A 261 -12.69 -2.80 -21.17
CA HIS A 261 -13.90 -3.26 -20.47
C HIS A 261 -14.44 -2.18 -19.52
N ILE A 262 -15.76 -2.10 -19.36
CA ILE A 262 -16.41 -1.18 -18.41
C ILE A 262 -17.14 -2.00 -17.37
N ILE A 263 -16.87 -1.73 -16.10
CA ILE A 263 -17.57 -2.28 -14.94
C ILE A 263 -18.39 -1.18 -14.27
N GLU A 264 -19.53 -1.54 -13.69
CA GLU A 264 -20.45 -0.62 -13.03
C GLU A 264 -20.82 -1.17 -11.65
N ILE A 265 -20.51 -0.42 -10.60
CA ILE A 265 -20.84 -0.80 -9.22
C ILE A 265 -22.37 -0.80 -9.07
N GLY A 266 -22.90 -1.87 -8.47
CA GLY A 266 -24.32 -2.12 -8.32
C GLY A 266 -24.97 -2.89 -9.48
N LYS A 267 -24.24 -3.11 -10.59
CA LYS A 267 -24.75 -3.88 -11.75
C LYS A 267 -23.85 -5.04 -12.15
N THR A 268 -22.54 -4.81 -12.26
CA THR A 268 -21.59 -5.85 -12.67
C THR A 268 -21.57 -6.98 -11.66
N THR A 269 -21.58 -8.21 -12.16
CA THR A 269 -21.60 -9.43 -11.33
C THR A 269 -20.19 -9.98 -11.13
N GLN A 270 -20.03 -10.86 -10.14
CA GLN A 270 -18.81 -11.62 -9.91
C GLN A 270 -18.38 -12.41 -11.16
N GLN A 271 -19.34 -12.98 -11.91
CA GLN A 271 -19.05 -13.75 -13.13
C GLN A 271 -18.50 -12.87 -14.25
N ASP A 272 -18.99 -11.63 -14.37
CA ASP A 272 -18.48 -10.67 -15.35
C ASP A 272 -17.01 -10.34 -15.05
N ILE A 273 -16.67 -10.09 -13.78
CA ILE A 273 -15.28 -9.81 -13.38
C ILE A 273 -14.38 -11.03 -13.64
N LEU A 274 -14.84 -12.25 -13.32
CA LEU A 274 -14.10 -13.48 -13.63
C LEU A 274 -13.88 -13.69 -15.13
N THR A 275 -14.80 -13.23 -15.97
CA THR A 275 -14.68 -13.32 -17.43
C THR A 275 -13.66 -12.32 -17.96
N ILE A 276 -13.56 -11.15 -17.33
CA ILE A 276 -12.63 -10.08 -17.73
C ILE A 276 -11.20 -10.35 -17.22
N LEU A 277 -11.05 -10.74 -15.94
CA LEU A 277 -9.75 -10.83 -15.26
C LEU A 277 -9.27 -12.26 -15.01
N GLY A 278 -10.12 -13.27 -15.25
CA GLY A 278 -9.84 -14.64 -14.84
C GLY A 278 -10.06 -14.85 -13.33
N PRO A 279 -9.58 -15.99 -12.79
CA PRO A 279 -9.71 -16.27 -11.36
C PRO A 279 -8.90 -15.27 -10.51
N PRO A 280 -9.40 -14.90 -9.31
CA PRO A 280 -8.64 -14.05 -8.39
C PRO A 280 -7.43 -14.80 -7.82
N ASP A 281 -6.42 -14.03 -7.38
CA ASP A 281 -5.24 -14.57 -6.71
C ASP A 281 -5.60 -15.11 -5.32
N ASP A 282 -6.54 -14.46 -4.62
CA ASP A 282 -7.08 -14.90 -3.33
C ASP A 282 -8.54 -14.43 -3.15
N TYR A 283 -9.26 -15.00 -2.20
CA TYR A 283 -10.61 -14.58 -1.85
C TYR A 283 -10.93 -14.80 -0.37
N PHE A 284 -11.76 -13.94 0.20
CA PHE A 284 -12.28 -14.15 1.55
C PHE A 284 -13.75 -13.76 1.67
N ASN A 285 -14.47 -14.49 2.53
CA ASN A 285 -15.87 -14.18 2.84
C ASN A 285 -15.91 -13.31 4.10
N LYS A 286 -16.59 -12.17 3.99
CA LYS A 286 -16.87 -11.28 5.10
C LYS A 286 -18.32 -11.47 5.53
N PHE A 287 -18.50 -11.93 6.75
CA PHE A 287 -19.80 -11.97 7.41
C PHE A 287 -19.98 -10.65 8.16
N ASP A 288 -21.03 -9.88 7.86
CA ASP A 288 -21.29 -8.67 8.64
C ASP A 288 -21.85 -9.06 10.02
N SER A 289 -20.97 -9.11 11.02
CA SER A 289 -21.30 -9.47 12.39
C SER A 289 -21.79 -8.28 13.23
N ARG A 290 -21.94 -7.08 12.65
CA ARG A 290 -22.33 -5.87 13.40
C ARG A 290 -23.65 -6.02 14.15
N LEU A 291 -24.55 -6.91 13.70
CA LEU A 291 -25.78 -7.25 14.43
C LEU A 291 -25.65 -8.36 15.48
N LEU A 292 -24.55 -9.13 15.50
CA LEU A 292 -24.31 -10.13 16.54
C LEU A 292 -24.05 -9.48 17.90
N ILE A 293 -23.57 -8.24 17.93
CA ILE A 293 -23.36 -7.45 19.15
C ILE A 293 -24.72 -7.01 19.74
N HIS A 294 -25.70 -6.70 18.90
CA HIS A 294 -27.06 -6.36 19.35
C HIS A 294 -27.87 -7.57 19.82
N ASN A 295 -27.44 -8.79 19.50
CA ASN A 295 -28.12 -10.00 19.97
C ASN A 295 -27.94 -10.19 21.49
N HIS A 296 -26.85 -9.68 22.08
CA HIS A 296 -26.66 -9.66 23.53
C HIS A 296 -27.49 -8.58 24.24
N LEU A 297 -27.85 -7.48 23.55
CA LEU A 297 -28.67 -6.40 24.09
C LEU A 297 -30.18 -6.69 23.98
N LYS A 298 -30.62 -7.53 23.02
CA LYS A 298 -32.02 -7.99 22.92
C LYS A 298 -32.49 -8.83 24.12
N ASN A 299 -31.59 -9.38 24.92
CA ASN A 299 -31.94 -10.13 26.13
C ASN A 299 -32.25 -9.23 27.35
N LEU A 300 -32.10 -7.91 27.23
CA LEU A 300 -32.56 -6.95 28.24
C LEU A 300 -33.88 -6.32 27.78
N HIS A 301 -34.97 -7.02 28.09
CA HIS A 301 -36.35 -6.54 28.22
C HIS A 301 -36.89 -5.50 27.21
N PHE A 302 -37.37 -5.97 26.06
CA PHE A 302 -38.50 -5.34 25.38
C PHE A 302 -39.45 -6.41 24.81
N PRO A 303 -40.78 -6.33 25.04
CA PRO A 303 -41.74 -7.30 24.52
C PRO A 303 -41.95 -7.09 23.02
N ASN A 304 -42.12 -8.23 22.34
CA ASN A 304 -42.25 -8.43 20.91
C ASN A 304 -43.16 -7.42 20.19
N ASN A 305 -42.57 -6.61 19.30
CA ASN A 305 -43.25 -6.13 18.09
C ASN A 305 -42.50 -6.70 16.88
N SER A 306 -42.90 -7.90 16.48
CA SER A 306 -42.42 -8.59 15.29
C SER A 306 -43.03 -7.95 14.05
N ASN A 307 -42.33 -6.99 13.44
CA ASN A 307 -42.42 -6.69 11.99
C ASN A 307 -41.30 -5.77 11.46
N LEU A 308 -40.20 -5.56 12.19
CA LEU A 308 -38.96 -5.00 11.62
C LEU A 308 -37.99 -6.15 11.35
N GLY A 309 -37.92 -6.58 10.09
CA GLY A 309 -37.30 -7.83 9.64
C GLY A 309 -35.85 -8.03 10.09
N ASN A 310 -35.63 -9.09 10.86
CA ASN A 310 -34.34 -9.70 11.20
C ASN A 310 -33.64 -10.35 9.98
N ASN A 311 -33.29 -9.60 8.93
CA ASN A 311 -32.67 -10.18 7.71
C ASN A 311 -31.27 -9.65 7.34
N ASP A 312 -30.59 -8.88 8.19
CA ASP A 312 -29.25 -8.34 7.88
C ASP A 312 -28.09 -9.31 8.22
N ASN A 313 -28.20 -10.57 7.78
CA ASN A 313 -27.03 -11.46 7.70
C ASN A 313 -26.33 -11.27 6.35
N SER A 314 -25.97 -10.04 5.96
CA SER A 314 -25.31 -9.81 4.66
C SER A 314 -24.00 -10.61 4.56
N ILE A 315 -23.89 -11.42 3.49
CA ILE A 315 -22.69 -12.21 3.20
C ILE A 315 -22.00 -11.50 2.06
N TYR A 316 -20.81 -10.98 2.34
CA TYR A 316 -19.97 -10.35 1.34
C TYR A 316 -18.80 -11.26 0.97
N LYS A 317 -18.33 -11.13 -0.26
CA LYS A 317 -17.14 -11.82 -0.74
C LYS A 317 -16.15 -10.84 -1.33
N PHE A 318 -14.90 -10.95 -0.94
CA PHE A 318 -13.79 -10.27 -1.57
C PHE A 318 -13.10 -11.19 -2.57
N HIS A 319 -12.79 -10.64 -3.75
CA HIS A 319 -11.80 -11.19 -4.66
C HIS A 319 -10.60 -10.25 -4.69
N ASN A 320 -9.41 -10.80 -4.46
CA ASN A 320 -8.15 -10.08 -4.45
C ASN A 320 -7.39 -10.39 -5.74
N TYR A 321 -7.00 -9.36 -6.48
CA TYR A 321 -6.14 -9.44 -7.66
C TYR A 321 -4.84 -8.70 -7.35
N PHE A 322 -3.95 -9.35 -6.61
CA PHE A 322 -2.67 -8.80 -6.17
C PHE A 322 -1.83 -8.31 -7.35
N ASN A 323 -1.80 -9.07 -8.44
CA ASN A 323 -1.04 -8.71 -9.65
C ASN A 323 -1.54 -7.44 -10.35
N HIS A 324 -2.81 -7.08 -10.14
CA HIS A 324 -3.44 -5.89 -10.74
C HIS A 324 -3.59 -4.72 -9.76
N GLY A 325 -3.32 -4.93 -8.48
CA GLY A 325 -3.56 -3.92 -7.46
C GLY A 325 -5.03 -3.59 -7.25
N LEU A 326 -5.91 -4.60 -7.35
CA LEU A 326 -7.36 -4.41 -7.26
C LEU A 326 -8.03 -5.42 -6.34
N ASP A 327 -8.98 -4.97 -5.54
CA ASP A 327 -9.93 -5.84 -4.86
C ASP A 327 -11.37 -5.49 -5.21
N PHE A 328 -12.22 -6.52 -5.27
CA PHE A 328 -13.64 -6.39 -5.56
C PHE A 328 -14.47 -6.99 -4.44
N LEU A 329 -15.43 -6.22 -3.94
CA LEU A 329 -16.38 -6.65 -2.92
C LEU A 329 -17.73 -6.94 -3.56
N TYR A 330 -18.25 -8.15 -3.38
CA TYR A 330 -19.54 -8.58 -3.87
C TYR A 330 -20.53 -8.78 -2.73
N ASP A 331 -21.78 -8.38 -2.95
CA ASP A 331 -22.91 -8.78 -2.12
C ASP A 331 -23.51 -10.08 -2.67
N LEU A 332 -23.46 -11.14 -1.87
CA LEU A 332 -23.98 -12.45 -2.25
C LEU A 332 -25.50 -12.59 -2.05
N LYS A 333 -26.17 -11.60 -1.45
CA LYS A 333 -27.58 -11.70 -1.01
C LYS A 333 -28.58 -10.83 -1.79
N SER A 334 -28.19 -10.14 -2.86
CA SER A 334 -29.07 -9.18 -3.55
C SER A 334 -30.44 -9.79 -3.96
N ASN A 335 -31.47 -9.45 -3.19
CA ASN A 335 -32.84 -9.99 -3.25
C ASN A 335 -33.75 -9.24 -4.24
N GLN A 336 -33.22 -8.41 -5.13
CA GLN A 336 -34.08 -7.65 -6.05
C GLN A 336 -34.22 -8.25 -7.46
N ASN A 337 -33.28 -9.10 -7.95
CA ASN A 337 -33.27 -9.53 -9.35
C ASN A 337 -32.80 -11.00 -9.61
N ASN A 338 -32.84 -11.90 -8.64
CA ASN A 338 -32.29 -13.29 -8.75
C ASN A 338 -30.78 -13.43 -9.05
N ASN A 339 -30.04 -12.32 -9.22
CA ASN A 339 -28.59 -12.34 -9.42
C ASN A 339 -27.85 -12.20 -8.09
N THR A 340 -27.09 -13.23 -7.72
CA THR A 340 -26.17 -13.22 -6.58
C THR A 340 -24.79 -12.71 -6.98
N GLY A 341 -24.08 -12.03 -6.08
CA GLY A 341 -22.70 -11.62 -6.31
C GLY A 341 -22.57 -10.31 -7.10
N ILE A 342 -23.37 -9.30 -6.74
CA ILE A 342 -23.32 -7.98 -7.36
C ILE A 342 -22.15 -7.18 -6.77
N LEU A 343 -21.36 -6.54 -7.63
CA LEU A 343 -20.25 -5.67 -7.23
C LEU A 343 -20.75 -4.48 -6.42
N THR A 344 -20.19 -4.26 -5.23
CA THR A 344 -20.56 -3.17 -4.31
C THR A 344 -19.43 -2.19 -4.04
N LYS A 345 -18.18 -2.64 -4.16
CA LYS A 345 -17.01 -1.80 -3.94
C LYS A 345 -15.83 -2.29 -4.76
N VAL A 346 -15.04 -1.35 -5.28
CA VAL A 346 -13.73 -1.59 -5.87
C VAL A 346 -12.70 -0.88 -5.00
N ILE A 347 -11.62 -1.58 -4.65
CA ILE A 347 -10.47 -1.02 -3.93
C ILE A 347 -9.30 -0.98 -4.91
N ILE A 348 -8.67 0.18 -5.02
CA ILE A 348 -7.52 0.40 -5.89
C ILE A 348 -6.30 0.60 -5.00
N HIS A 349 -5.31 -0.28 -5.16
CA HIS A 349 -4.09 -0.28 -4.38
C HIS A 349 -2.97 0.42 -5.14
N ASN A 350 -2.36 1.42 -4.49
CA ASN A 350 -1.13 2.03 -4.98
C ASN A 350 0.07 1.30 -4.36
N GLY A 351 0.28 0.05 -4.79
CA GLY A 351 1.24 -0.91 -4.22
C GLY A 351 2.71 -0.45 -4.21
N GLY A 352 3.02 0.69 -4.83
CA GLY A 352 4.36 1.27 -4.88
C GLY A 352 4.72 2.22 -3.73
N ILE A 353 3.84 2.44 -2.77
CA ILE A 353 4.11 3.33 -1.63
C ILE A 353 4.77 2.53 -0.51
N THR A 354 6.09 2.67 -0.36
CA THR A 354 6.90 1.96 0.66
C THR A 354 6.43 2.19 2.11
N GLU A 355 5.77 3.32 2.37
CA GLU A 355 5.22 3.66 3.69
C GLU A 355 3.82 3.09 3.95
N SER A 356 3.24 2.38 2.97
CA SER A 356 1.93 1.75 3.11
C SER A 356 2.07 0.37 3.76
N LEU A 357 1.11 -0.02 4.61
CA LEU A 357 0.99 -1.42 5.06
C LEU A 357 0.79 -2.39 3.90
N ASP A 358 0.20 -1.90 2.82
CA ASP A 358 -0.13 -2.69 1.63
C ASP A 358 1.08 -2.81 0.68
N PHE A 359 2.24 -2.23 1.05
CA PHE A 359 3.47 -2.31 0.28
C PHE A 359 3.88 -3.77 0.08
N MET A 360 4.22 -4.13 -1.16
CA MET A 360 4.57 -5.49 -1.60
C MET A 360 3.45 -6.53 -1.54
N ARG A 361 2.29 -6.22 -0.96
CA ARG A 361 1.13 -7.12 -0.98
C ARG A 361 0.35 -7.04 -2.28
N TRP A 362 0.26 -5.84 -2.86
CA TRP A 362 -0.34 -5.61 -4.18
C TRP A 362 0.67 -4.96 -5.12
N ASN A 363 0.52 -5.24 -6.41
CA ASN A 363 1.19 -4.50 -7.46
C ASN A 363 0.63 -3.09 -7.57
N LYS A 364 1.39 -2.17 -8.17
CA LYS A 364 0.92 -0.81 -8.45
C LYS A 364 -0.18 -0.83 -9.52
N CYS A 365 -1.38 -0.36 -9.18
CA CYS A 365 -2.42 -0.09 -10.15
C CYS A 365 -2.30 1.33 -10.71
N ASN A 366 -2.12 1.47 -12.02
CA ASN A 366 -2.24 2.76 -12.69
C ASN A 366 -3.71 3.17 -12.77
N TRP A 367 -4.03 4.35 -12.26
CA TRP A 367 -5.41 4.85 -12.29
C TRP A 367 -5.45 6.31 -12.72
N GLU A 368 -6.57 6.70 -13.32
CA GLU A 368 -6.91 8.06 -13.73
C GLU A 368 -8.31 8.42 -13.24
N LEU A 369 -8.46 9.64 -12.76
CA LEU A 369 -9.68 10.21 -12.23
C LEU A 369 -9.85 11.63 -12.78
N ASN A 370 -10.89 11.84 -13.58
CA ASN A 370 -11.19 13.15 -14.16
C ASN A 370 -12.11 13.96 -13.22
N ILE A 371 -11.62 15.09 -12.73
CA ILE A 371 -12.34 15.97 -11.80
C ILE A 371 -12.16 17.43 -12.23
N CYS A 372 -13.27 18.17 -12.39
CA CYS A 372 -13.27 19.61 -12.66
C CYS A 372 -12.30 20.02 -13.78
N ASP A 373 -12.38 19.35 -14.93
CA ASP A 373 -11.53 19.57 -16.12
C ASP A 373 -10.02 19.32 -15.91
N LYS A 374 -9.64 18.63 -14.82
CA LYS A 374 -8.28 18.13 -14.58
C LYS A 374 -8.30 16.61 -14.40
N THR A 375 -7.27 15.96 -14.94
CA THR A 375 -7.02 14.54 -14.69
C THR A 375 -6.05 14.41 -13.52
N ILE A 376 -6.42 13.61 -12.53
CA ILE A 376 -5.59 13.17 -11.42
C ILE A 376 -5.26 11.71 -11.66
N ASP A 377 -4.04 11.30 -11.41
CA ASP A 377 -3.62 9.93 -11.66
C ASP A 377 -2.76 9.36 -10.52
N SER A 378 -2.38 8.10 -10.68
CA SER A 378 -1.48 7.38 -9.77
C SER A 378 -0.06 7.96 -9.66
N SER A 379 0.27 9.00 -10.45
CA SER A 379 1.54 9.72 -10.44
C SER A 379 1.40 11.15 -9.90
N THR A 380 0.23 11.51 -9.38
CA THR A 380 -0.02 12.83 -8.79
C THR A 380 0.23 12.78 -7.28
N TYR A 381 1.09 13.67 -6.76
CA TYR A 381 1.26 13.79 -5.31
C TYR A 381 -0.03 14.30 -4.65
N PHE A 382 -0.33 13.81 -3.45
CA PHE A 382 -1.56 14.18 -2.74
C PHE A 382 -1.71 15.72 -2.54
N ASN A 383 -0.61 16.43 -2.30
CA ASN A 383 -0.62 17.90 -2.14
C ASN A 383 -0.88 18.67 -3.45
N GLN A 384 -0.76 18.02 -4.61
CA GLN A 384 -1.06 18.58 -5.92
C GLN A 384 -2.53 18.41 -6.32
N ILE A 385 -3.29 17.58 -5.58
CA ILE A 385 -4.72 17.39 -5.79
C ILE A 385 -5.46 18.72 -5.55
N PRO A 386 -6.24 19.23 -6.52
CA PRO A 386 -6.92 20.51 -6.36
C PRO A 386 -7.87 20.54 -5.15
N PRO A 387 -7.88 21.62 -4.36
CA PRO A 387 -8.79 21.79 -3.21
C PRO A 387 -10.26 21.52 -3.51
N LYS A 388 -10.68 21.96 -4.70
CA LYS A 388 -12.06 21.86 -5.19
C LYS A 388 -12.55 20.42 -5.28
N VAL A 389 -11.63 19.45 -5.36
CA VAL A 389 -11.96 18.03 -5.37
C VAL A 389 -12.75 17.69 -4.11
N PHE A 390 -12.23 17.98 -2.92
CA PHE A 390 -12.90 17.52 -1.69
C PHE A 390 -13.96 18.49 -1.15
N GLN A 391 -14.43 19.45 -1.95
CA GLN A 391 -15.57 20.29 -1.58
C GLN A 391 -16.84 19.44 -1.51
N LYS A 392 -17.65 19.65 -0.46
CA LYS A 392 -18.99 19.03 -0.38
C LYS A 392 -19.76 19.42 -1.64
N LEU A 393 -20.34 18.42 -2.32
CA LEU A 393 -21.14 18.55 -3.55
C LEU A 393 -22.32 19.54 -3.47
N ASN A 394 -22.61 20.15 -2.31
CA ASN A 394 -23.81 20.94 -2.05
C ASN A 394 -23.57 22.41 -1.68
N ASP A 395 -22.34 22.95 -1.70
CA ASP A 395 -22.14 24.38 -1.35
C ASP A 395 -21.27 25.12 -2.38
N THR A 396 -21.90 25.58 -3.45
CA THR A 396 -21.25 26.34 -4.54
C THR A 396 -20.86 27.76 -4.15
N LYS A 397 -21.17 28.22 -2.93
CA LYS A 397 -20.98 29.61 -2.51
C LYS A 397 -19.69 29.86 -1.72
N ASN A 398 -19.09 28.84 -1.11
CA ASN A 398 -17.87 28.97 -0.30
C ASN A 398 -16.84 27.86 -0.61
N PRO A 399 -15.80 28.13 -1.40
CA PRO A 399 -14.78 27.13 -1.70
C PRO A 399 -13.91 26.84 -0.46
N VAL A 400 -13.96 25.60 0.03
CA VAL A 400 -13.11 25.08 1.12
C VAL A 400 -11.72 24.71 0.57
N LEU A 401 -10.64 25.11 1.26
CA LEU A 401 -9.24 24.76 0.92
C LEU A 401 -8.92 23.31 1.31
N PRO A 402 -7.90 22.63 0.74
CA PRO A 402 -7.56 21.24 1.07
C PRO A 402 -7.12 21.08 2.52
N SER A 403 -6.61 22.15 3.13
CA SER A 403 -6.27 22.24 4.55
C SER A 403 -7.48 22.18 5.47
N ASP A 404 -8.67 22.50 4.95
CA ASP A 404 -9.90 22.64 5.73
C ASP A 404 -10.86 21.46 5.51
N ILE A 405 -10.52 20.56 4.57
CA ILE A 405 -11.21 19.29 4.36
C ILE A 405 -10.76 18.33 5.45
N LYS A 406 -11.68 17.98 6.33
CA LYS A 406 -11.34 17.30 7.57
C LYS A 406 -11.43 15.78 7.40
N PRO A 407 -10.31 15.05 7.53
CA PRO A 407 -10.25 13.62 7.25
C PRO A 407 -10.72 12.77 8.43
N VAL A 408 -11.06 11.50 8.15
CA VAL A 408 -11.21 10.47 9.18
C VAL A 408 -9.85 9.82 9.42
N LEU A 409 -9.39 9.77 10.66
CA LEU A 409 -8.18 9.03 11.01
C LEU A 409 -8.49 7.53 11.05
N LEU A 410 -7.62 6.75 10.42
CA LEU A 410 -7.62 5.31 10.45
C LEU A 410 -6.28 4.84 11.03
N ASN A 411 -6.35 4.02 12.07
CA ASN A 411 -5.19 3.32 12.62
C ASN A 411 -5.40 1.82 12.45
N ARG A 412 -4.60 1.21 11.58
CA ARG A 412 -4.46 -0.23 11.42
C ARG A 412 -3.26 -0.63 12.29
N ASN A 413 -3.50 -1.22 13.46
CA ASN A 413 -2.45 -1.65 14.39
C ASN A 413 -1.29 -2.33 13.66
N GLU A 414 -0.05 -2.07 14.08
CA GLU A 414 1.22 -2.67 13.58
C GLU A 414 1.30 -4.22 13.66
N SER A 415 0.23 -4.89 14.12
CA SER A 415 0.21 -6.32 14.42
C SER A 415 -0.04 -7.23 13.21
N GLU A 416 -0.23 -6.67 12.02
CA GLU A 416 -0.42 -7.46 10.79
C GLU A 416 0.62 -7.03 9.74
N PHE A 417 1.61 -7.90 9.49
CA PHE A 417 2.51 -7.91 8.33
C PHE A 417 3.68 -6.93 8.31
N ILE A 418 4.67 -7.15 9.17
CA ILE A 418 6.06 -6.90 8.77
C ILE A 418 6.75 -8.25 8.83
N ASP A 419 6.95 -8.89 7.68
CA ASP A 419 7.89 -10.00 7.60
C ASP A 419 9.25 -9.48 8.11
N ASP A 420 9.79 -10.13 9.15
CA ASP A 420 11.07 -9.78 9.79
C ASP A 420 12.25 -9.74 8.78
N ASP A 421 12.04 -10.29 7.58
CA ASP A 421 13.00 -10.38 6.48
C ASP A 421 13.12 -9.08 5.64
N LEU A 422 12.30 -8.05 5.90
CA LEU A 422 12.31 -6.78 5.17
C LEU A 422 12.89 -5.62 5.99
N GLU A 423 14.04 -5.10 5.56
CA GLU A 423 14.65 -3.89 6.12
C GLU A 423 14.39 -2.69 5.20
N VAL A 424 13.58 -1.73 5.66
CA VAL A 424 13.29 -0.49 4.91
C VAL A 424 14.20 0.64 5.35
N ILE A 425 14.87 1.28 4.38
CA ILE A 425 15.88 2.33 4.55
C ILE A 425 15.43 3.59 3.83
N GLN A 426 15.31 4.70 4.54
CA GLN A 426 15.00 6.00 3.94
C GLN A 426 16.27 6.66 3.41
N SER A 427 16.26 7.14 2.16
CA SER A 427 17.40 7.83 1.55
C SER A 427 16.93 8.87 0.54
N ASP A 428 17.32 10.13 0.77
CA ASP A 428 16.86 11.26 -0.04
C ASP A 428 17.67 11.46 -1.34
N ASP A 429 18.85 10.83 -1.48
CA ASP A 429 19.79 11.03 -2.61
C ASP A 429 20.14 9.71 -3.35
N LEU A 430 19.12 8.93 -3.76
CA LEU A 430 19.32 7.63 -4.42
C LEU A 430 19.99 7.69 -5.80
N LEU A 431 19.89 8.84 -6.49
CA LEU A 431 20.33 9.01 -7.88
C LEU A 431 21.71 9.65 -8.06
N LYS A 432 22.28 10.27 -7.02
CA LYS A 432 23.52 11.06 -7.15
C LYS A 432 24.79 10.24 -7.03
N ASP A 433 24.74 9.05 -6.41
CA ASP A 433 25.93 8.23 -6.25
C ASP A 433 25.68 6.72 -6.00
N PRO A 434 25.81 5.84 -7.02
CA PRO A 434 25.64 4.39 -6.83
C PRO A 434 26.77 3.74 -5.99
N THR A 435 27.83 4.49 -5.67
CA THR A 435 28.99 4.00 -4.91
C THR A 435 28.96 4.37 -3.42
N GLN A 436 28.16 5.37 -3.01
CA GLN A 436 28.00 5.76 -1.60
C GLN A 436 26.98 4.90 -0.84
N THR A 437 26.18 4.11 -1.56
CA THR A 437 25.19 3.20 -0.97
C THR A 437 25.82 2.01 -0.24
N ASN A 438 27.12 1.75 -0.42
CA ASN A 438 27.86 0.74 0.35
C ASN A 438 28.10 1.16 1.82
N SER A 439 27.87 2.43 2.15
CA SER A 439 28.02 2.97 3.51
C SER A 439 26.74 3.62 4.01
N ILE A 440 25.58 3.02 3.73
CA ILE A 440 24.37 3.37 4.49
C ILE A 440 24.50 2.62 5.82
N SER A 441 25.02 3.33 6.82
CA SER A 441 24.93 2.88 8.20
C SER A 441 23.47 2.58 8.51
N SER A 442 23.25 1.48 9.21
CA SER A 442 22.01 1.20 9.93
C SER A 442 21.86 2.17 11.10
N ASP A 443 22.01 3.48 10.86
CA ASP A 443 21.49 4.47 11.77
C ASP A 443 19.98 4.28 11.66
N GLN A 444 19.47 3.43 12.54
CA GLN A 444 18.07 3.35 12.90
C GLN A 444 17.67 4.80 13.19
N SER A 445 17.13 5.48 12.18
CA SER A 445 16.34 6.65 12.47
C SER A 445 15.25 6.10 13.37
N ASN A 446 15.26 6.54 14.63
CA ASN A 446 14.20 6.32 15.60
C ASN A 446 12.87 6.97 15.14
N ASN A 447 12.64 7.08 13.83
CA ASN A 447 11.34 7.25 13.23
C ASN A 447 10.62 5.92 13.45
N HIS A 448 9.93 5.83 14.59
CA HIS A 448 8.99 4.76 14.87
C HIS A 448 8.09 4.63 13.64
N ARG A 449 7.97 3.41 13.10
CA ARG A 449 7.27 3.14 11.85
C ARG A 449 5.79 3.49 12.06
N THR A 450 5.32 4.67 11.64
CA THR A 450 3.89 5.06 11.70
C THR A 450 3.05 4.31 10.65
N TRP A 451 3.45 3.09 10.29
CA TRP A 451 2.79 2.28 9.29
C TRP A 451 1.39 1.90 9.80
N GLY A 452 0.40 2.06 8.92
CA GLY A 452 -1.00 1.79 9.25
C GLY A 452 -1.79 2.96 9.77
N GLN A 453 -1.15 4.12 9.99
CA GLN A 453 -1.84 5.37 10.30
C GLN A 453 -2.10 6.17 9.02
N SER A 454 -3.37 6.36 8.70
CA SER A 454 -3.80 7.06 7.49
C SER A 454 -4.97 8.00 7.73
N LYS A 455 -5.15 8.93 6.79
CA LYS A 455 -6.27 9.87 6.70
C LYS A 455 -7.14 9.50 5.53
N LEU A 456 -8.43 9.33 5.77
CA LEU A 456 -9.44 9.07 4.76
C LEU A 456 -10.15 10.35 4.37
N TYR A 457 -10.20 10.61 3.07
CA TYR A 457 -10.84 11.76 2.46
C TYR A 457 -11.97 11.29 1.55
N GLY A 458 -13.21 11.63 1.88
CA GLY A 458 -14.37 11.31 1.04
C GLY A 458 -14.50 12.27 -0.15
N PHE A 459 -14.77 11.73 -1.34
CA PHE A 459 -15.02 12.50 -2.56
C PHE A 459 -15.97 11.77 -3.51
N ASN A 460 -17.15 12.33 -3.81
CA ASN A 460 -18.06 11.86 -4.88
C ASN A 460 -18.23 10.32 -4.97
N GLY A 461 -18.56 9.67 -3.86
CA GLY A 461 -18.71 8.21 -3.78
C GLY A 461 -17.40 7.41 -3.76
N CYS A 462 -16.24 8.09 -3.75
CA CYS A 462 -14.90 7.54 -3.59
C CYS A 462 -14.33 7.91 -2.22
N ILE A 463 -13.36 7.12 -1.75
CA ILE A 463 -12.57 7.41 -0.55
C ILE A 463 -11.10 7.38 -0.97
N LEU A 464 -10.38 8.46 -0.70
CA LEU A 464 -8.94 8.56 -0.88
C LEU A 464 -8.24 8.38 0.46
N GLU A 465 -7.30 7.46 0.52
CA GLU A 465 -6.49 7.18 1.70
C GLU A 465 -5.10 7.82 1.55
N LYS A 466 -4.65 8.51 2.58
CA LYS A 466 -3.33 9.16 2.63
C LYS A 466 -2.59 8.75 3.89
N ASN A 467 -1.41 8.18 3.76
CA ASN A 467 -0.56 7.85 4.92
C ASN A 467 -0.17 9.12 5.69
N THR A 468 -0.04 8.97 7.01
CA THR A 468 0.32 10.08 7.90
C THR A 468 1.48 9.72 8.81
N ALA A 469 2.37 10.70 9.00
CA ALA A 469 3.39 10.68 10.04
C ALA A 469 2.85 11.08 11.43
N THR A 470 1.52 11.21 11.60
CA THR A 470 0.91 11.64 12.86
C THR A 470 0.54 10.43 13.69
N GLU A 471 1.29 10.20 14.78
CA GLU A 471 1.08 9.07 15.68
C GLU A 471 -0.32 9.07 16.31
N VAL A 472 -1.06 7.98 16.10
CA VAL A 472 -2.33 7.67 16.76
C VAL A 472 -2.08 6.46 17.65
N SER A 473 -2.17 6.61 18.98
CA SER A 473 -2.03 5.44 19.86
C SER A 473 -3.29 4.57 19.83
N TRP A 474 -3.17 3.32 20.27
CA TRP A 474 -4.33 2.44 20.43
C TRP A 474 -5.41 3.05 21.35
N GLU A 475 -4.99 3.69 22.44
CA GLU A 475 -5.88 4.39 23.37
C GLU A 475 -6.64 5.54 22.67
N ASP A 476 -5.97 6.27 21.78
CA ASP A 476 -6.61 7.33 21.00
C ASP A 476 -7.63 6.75 20.01
N GLN A 477 -7.30 5.65 19.35
CA GLN A 477 -8.22 4.98 18.43
C GLN A 477 -9.46 4.44 19.16
N GLN A 478 -9.30 3.93 20.38
CA GLN A 478 -10.44 3.56 21.22
C GLN A 478 -11.33 4.75 21.55
N LYS A 479 -10.74 5.91 21.87
CA LYS A 479 -11.50 7.15 22.10
C LYS A 479 -12.25 7.59 20.84
N ILE A 480 -11.63 7.48 19.66
CA ILE A 480 -12.26 7.79 18.36
C ILE A 480 -13.44 6.83 18.09
N ASN A 481 -13.22 5.53 18.23
CA ASN A 481 -14.28 4.52 18.02
C ASN A 481 -15.44 4.71 19.01
N LYS A 482 -15.13 5.01 20.27
CA LYS A 482 -16.14 5.29 21.30
C LYS A 482 -16.93 6.55 20.99
N PHE A 483 -16.26 7.59 20.47
CA PHE A 483 -16.91 8.82 20.03
C PHE A 483 -17.92 8.56 18.89
N SER A 484 -17.54 7.79 17.87
CA SER A 484 -18.47 7.40 16.79
C SER A 484 -19.66 6.59 17.30
N SER A 485 -19.43 5.64 18.21
CA SER A 485 -20.51 4.83 18.80
C SER A 485 -21.50 5.67 19.62
N LEU A 486 -21.01 6.63 20.40
CA LEU A 486 -21.86 7.54 21.18
C LEU A 486 -22.71 8.46 20.29
N ILE A 487 -22.16 8.91 19.16
CA ILE A 487 -22.92 9.69 18.17
C ILE A 487 -24.05 8.86 17.58
N THR A 488 -23.79 7.61 17.18
CA THR A 488 -24.86 6.73 16.65
C THR A 488 -25.95 6.51 17.68
N GLN A 489 -25.58 6.27 18.94
CA GLN A 489 -26.54 6.12 20.04
C GLN A 489 -27.37 7.41 20.26
N LYS A 490 -26.74 8.59 20.18
CA LYS A 490 -27.43 9.87 20.28
C LYS A 490 -28.45 10.06 19.16
N ASP A 491 -28.07 9.76 17.91
CA ASP A 491 -28.97 9.85 16.76
C ASP A 491 -30.20 8.96 16.97
N GLU A 492 -30.01 7.70 17.38
CA GLU A 492 -31.09 6.75 17.63
C GLU A 492 -32.05 7.24 18.73
N LEU A 493 -31.52 7.77 19.84
CA LEU A 493 -32.31 8.34 20.92
C LEU A 493 -33.05 9.60 20.47
N SER A 494 -32.41 10.47 19.68
CA SER A 494 -33.03 11.67 19.12
C SER A 494 -34.19 11.32 18.18
N ASP A 495 -34.05 10.27 17.37
CA ASP A 495 -35.10 9.76 16.50
C ASP A 495 -36.27 9.19 17.31
N LEU A 496 -35.98 8.48 18.41
CA LEU A 496 -37.00 7.97 19.35
C LEU A 496 -37.76 9.11 20.03
N VAL A 497 -37.05 10.14 20.51
CA VAL A 497 -37.66 11.35 21.08
C VAL A 497 -38.57 12.03 20.06
N GLY A 498 -38.13 12.12 18.79
CA GLY A 498 -38.96 12.63 17.70
C GLY A 498 -40.27 11.86 17.55
N LYS A 499 -40.22 10.52 17.55
CA LYS A 499 -41.42 9.66 17.47
C LYS A 499 -42.36 9.86 18.66
N TYR A 500 -41.82 9.87 19.89
CA TYR A 500 -42.66 10.06 21.08
C TYR A 500 -43.25 11.47 21.16
N LYS A 501 -42.57 12.50 20.67
CA LYS A 501 -43.15 13.85 20.55
C LYS A 501 -44.32 13.89 19.57
N THR A 502 -44.19 13.24 18.41
CA THR A 502 -45.33 13.14 17.47
C THR A 502 -46.50 12.36 18.06
N GLU A 503 -46.23 11.26 18.80
CA GLU A 503 -47.27 10.50 19.50
C GLU A 503 -47.96 11.35 20.58
N LYS A 504 -47.19 12.17 21.29
CA LYS A 504 -47.70 13.09 22.30
C LYS A 504 -48.62 14.15 21.70
N GLU A 505 -48.22 14.78 20.60
CA GLU A 505 -49.05 15.74 19.86
C GLU A 505 -50.40 15.12 19.47
N TYR A 506 -50.42 13.88 18.96
CA TYR A 506 -51.67 13.17 18.66
C TYR A 506 -52.56 12.94 19.88
N ILE A 507 -51.98 12.64 21.05
CA ILE A 507 -52.73 12.45 22.30
C ILE A 507 -53.26 13.78 22.83
N GLU A 508 -52.49 14.86 22.74
CA GLU A 508 -52.92 16.21 23.12
C GLU A 508 -54.09 16.69 22.24
N ASP A 509 -54.00 16.48 20.93
CA ASP A 509 -55.08 16.76 19.98
C ASP A 509 -56.34 15.94 20.31
N LEU A 510 -56.18 14.64 20.57
CA LEU A 510 -57.29 13.77 20.97
C LEU A 510 -57.92 14.20 22.30
N SER A 511 -57.12 14.67 23.25
CA SER A 511 -57.62 15.19 24.54
C SER A 511 -58.50 16.41 24.33
N MET A 512 -58.07 17.37 23.49
CA MET A 512 -58.85 18.57 23.17
C MET A 512 -60.18 18.23 22.48
N GLU A 513 -60.20 17.21 21.61
CA GLU A 513 -61.44 16.77 20.95
C GLU A 513 -62.43 16.12 21.93
N ILE A 514 -61.94 15.32 22.87
CA ILE A 514 -62.79 14.61 23.85
C ILE A 514 -63.36 15.56 24.90
N GLU A 515 -62.64 16.63 25.26
CA GLU A 515 -63.12 17.66 26.20
C GLU A 515 -64.35 18.42 25.70
N LEU A 516 -64.67 18.37 24.40
CA LEU A 516 -65.86 18.97 23.82
C LEU A 516 -67.13 18.12 23.98
N LEU A 517 -66.99 16.87 24.46
CA LEU A 517 -68.09 15.91 24.62
C LEU A 517 -68.67 15.97 26.04
N ASP A 518 -69.95 15.60 26.19
CA ASP A 518 -70.57 15.49 27.50
C ASP A 518 -69.95 14.34 28.32
N GLU A 519 -69.69 14.55 29.61
CA GLU A 519 -68.98 13.58 30.49
C GLU A 519 -69.60 12.16 30.50
N ASP A 520 -70.92 12.07 30.34
CA ASP A 520 -71.70 10.84 30.32
C ASP A 520 -71.78 10.16 28.94
N GLU A 521 -71.32 10.83 27.87
CA GLU A 521 -71.35 10.32 26.51
C GLU A 521 -70.43 9.10 26.36
N LYS A 522 -70.89 8.08 25.62
CA LYS A 522 -70.12 6.85 25.40
C LYS A 522 -69.41 6.91 24.05
N ILE A 523 -68.08 6.96 24.09
CA ILE A 523 -67.22 6.93 22.91
C ILE A 523 -66.62 5.54 22.69
N GLN A 524 -66.25 5.23 21.45
CA GLN A 524 -65.55 4.00 21.11
C GLN A 524 -64.03 4.17 21.33
N TYR A 525 -63.53 3.67 22.45
CA TYR A 525 -62.11 3.74 22.79
C TYR A 525 -61.37 2.47 22.35
N LYS A 526 -60.26 2.63 21.63
CA LYS A 526 -59.46 1.50 21.11
C LYS A 526 -58.55 0.93 22.20
N VAL A 527 -58.59 -0.37 22.43
CA VAL A 527 -57.68 -1.11 23.32
C VAL A 527 -57.09 -2.28 22.54
N GLY A 528 -55.80 -2.19 22.19
CA GLY A 528 -55.18 -3.17 21.29
C GLY A 528 -55.83 -3.15 19.91
N GLU A 529 -56.51 -4.23 19.52
CA GLU A 529 -57.19 -4.38 18.23
C GLU A 529 -58.72 -4.23 18.31
N VAL A 530 -59.29 -3.98 19.50
CA VAL A 530 -60.74 -3.92 19.70
C VAL A 530 -61.19 -2.55 20.20
N PHE A 531 -62.43 -2.16 19.87
CA PHE A 531 -63.06 -0.94 20.36
C PHE A 531 -64.05 -1.27 21.48
N VAL A 532 -63.98 -0.51 22.58
CA VAL A 532 -64.86 -0.67 23.73
C VAL A 532 -65.60 0.64 23.97
N PHE A 533 -66.90 0.59 24.19
CA PHE A 533 -67.66 1.76 24.59
C PHE A 533 -67.25 2.18 26.01
N MET A 534 -66.75 3.41 26.13
CA MET A 534 -66.25 4.00 27.37
C MET A 534 -66.87 5.38 27.55
N LYS A 535 -67.21 5.75 28.78
CA LYS A 535 -67.63 7.12 29.09
C LYS A 535 -66.49 8.11 28.80
N ALA A 536 -66.82 9.30 28.29
CA ALA A 536 -65.87 10.36 28.00
C ALA A 536 -64.96 10.65 29.21
N GLU A 537 -65.54 10.81 30.42
CA GLU A 537 -64.79 11.03 31.67
C GLU A 537 -63.67 9.99 31.91
N LYS A 538 -63.95 8.71 31.66
CA LYS A 538 -62.98 7.62 31.85
C LYS A 538 -61.94 7.55 30.73
N ALA A 539 -62.29 8.00 29.53
CA ALA A 539 -61.37 8.09 28.42
C ALA A 539 -60.37 9.24 28.63
N THR A 540 -60.84 10.41 29.07
CA THR A 540 -60.00 11.56 29.44
C THR A 540 -58.96 11.18 30.50
N SER A 541 -59.38 10.53 31.60
CA SER A 541 -58.44 10.08 32.64
C SER A 541 -57.40 9.04 32.15
N ARG A 542 -57.71 8.27 31.11
CA ARG A 542 -56.73 7.34 30.50
C ARG A 542 -55.75 8.07 29.60
N ILE A 543 -56.25 9.00 28.79
CA ILE A 543 -55.45 9.83 27.89
C ILE A 543 -54.45 10.67 28.69
N GLU A 544 -54.89 11.28 29.79
CA GLU A 544 -54.00 12.01 30.72
C GLU A 544 -52.86 11.11 31.23
N LYS A 545 -53.18 9.88 31.67
CA LYS A 545 -52.16 8.91 32.13
C LYS A 545 -51.22 8.43 31.03
N GLU A 546 -51.68 8.36 29.79
CA GLU A 546 -50.83 8.03 28.65
C GLU A 546 -49.93 9.20 28.29
N ASN A 547 -50.44 10.43 28.37
CA ASN A 547 -49.67 11.66 28.18
C ASN A 547 -48.55 11.79 29.23
N GLU A 548 -48.86 11.58 30.52
CA GLU A 548 -47.85 11.57 31.60
C GLU A 548 -46.75 10.51 31.37
N LYS A 549 -47.11 9.33 30.85
CA LYS A 549 -46.13 8.27 30.54
C LYS A 549 -45.24 8.66 29.37
N LEU A 550 -45.78 9.32 28.34
CA LEU A 550 -45.00 9.83 27.22
C LEU A 550 -44.04 10.91 27.70
N ASP A 551 -44.48 11.82 28.57
CA ASP A 551 -43.62 12.85 29.17
C ASP A 551 -42.45 12.25 29.96
N LEU A 552 -42.72 11.25 30.79
CA LEU A 552 -41.67 10.56 31.53
C LEU A 552 -40.63 9.91 30.61
N LYS A 553 -41.07 9.25 29.53
CA LYS A 553 -40.16 8.62 28.55
C LYS A 553 -39.36 9.65 27.76
N ILE A 554 -39.99 10.74 27.34
CA ILE A 554 -39.31 11.83 26.62
C ILE A 554 -38.22 12.43 27.50
N ASN A 555 -38.53 12.70 28.78
CA ASN A 555 -37.55 13.23 29.73
C ASN A 555 -36.41 12.23 29.99
N GLU A 556 -36.72 10.95 30.19
CA GLU A 556 -35.70 9.91 30.36
C GLU A 556 -34.73 9.84 29.17
N PHE A 557 -35.23 9.90 27.93
CA PHE A 557 -34.37 9.91 26.75
C PHE A 557 -33.60 11.22 26.57
N ASN A 558 -34.18 12.37 26.93
CA ASN A 558 -33.45 13.64 26.91
C ASN A 558 -32.31 13.64 27.93
N ASP A 559 -32.54 13.13 29.15
CA ASP A 559 -31.49 13.01 30.17
C ASP A 559 -30.34 12.10 29.68
N GLN A 560 -30.66 11.00 28.98
CA GLN A 560 -29.65 10.14 28.35
C GLN A 560 -28.88 10.85 27.22
N ILE A 561 -29.56 11.68 26.42
CA ILE A 561 -28.92 12.49 25.37
C ILE A 561 -27.95 13.50 26.00
N ASP A 562 -28.36 14.17 27.08
CA ASP A 562 -27.53 15.15 27.79
C ASP A 562 -26.28 14.47 28.39
N GLU A 563 -26.42 13.29 29.00
CA GLU A 563 -25.29 12.50 29.51
C GLU A 563 -24.32 12.09 28.38
N ILE A 564 -24.86 11.72 27.22
CA ILE A 564 -24.04 11.41 26.03
C ILE A 564 -23.32 12.66 25.55
N ASP A 565 -23.96 13.83 25.54
CA ASP A 565 -23.37 15.10 25.12
C ASP A 565 -22.23 15.55 26.04
N GLU A 566 -22.33 15.35 27.35
CA GLU A 566 -21.22 15.59 28.29
C GLU A 566 -20.01 14.69 28.00
N LYS A 567 -20.27 13.40 27.75
CA LYS A 567 -19.23 12.43 27.38
C LYS A 567 -18.58 12.78 26.04
N LEU A 568 -19.38 13.16 25.04
CA LEU A 568 -18.90 13.61 23.74
C LEU A 568 -18.04 14.87 23.86
N ASN A 569 -18.46 15.86 24.64
CA ASN A 569 -17.69 17.09 24.88
C ASN A 569 -16.33 16.82 25.54
N THR A 570 -16.29 15.89 26.50
CA THR A 570 -15.05 15.49 27.19
C THR A 570 -14.09 14.79 26.23
N LEU A 571 -14.60 13.83 25.45
CA LEU A 571 -13.81 13.13 24.42
C LEU A 571 -13.33 14.09 23.34
N LYS A 572 -14.18 15.02 22.90
CA LYS A 572 -13.87 16.05 21.90
C LYS A 572 -12.70 16.92 22.33
N LYS A 573 -12.71 17.43 23.57
CA LYS A 573 -11.58 18.22 24.13
C LYS A 573 -10.29 17.40 24.18
N SER A 574 -10.34 16.16 24.67
CA SER A 574 -9.16 15.29 24.75
C SER A 574 -8.56 14.98 23.38
N LEU A 575 -9.40 14.72 22.38
CA LEU A 575 -8.95 14.38 21.03
C LEU A 575 -8.42 15.63 20.29
N TYR A 576 -9.08 16.79 20.40
CA TYR A 576 -8.58 18.04 19.80
C TYR A 576 -7.29 18.54 20.44
N ALA A 577 -7.08 18.32 21.74
CA ALA A 577 -5.82 18.68 22.40
C ALA A 577 -4.62 17.92 21.84
N LYS A 578 -4.81 16.66 21.42
CA LYS A 578 -3.74 15.81 20.88
C LYS A 578 -3.56 15.94 19.37
N PHE A 579 -4.67 15.95 18.63
CA PHE A 579 -4.64 15.90 17.18
C PHE A 579 -4.84 17.26 16.50
N GLY A 580 -5.29 18.29 17.23
CA GLY A 580 -5.51 19.63 16.68
C GLY A 580 -6.41 19.61 15.45
N ASN A 581 -5.99 20.30 14.39
CA ASN A 581 -6.72 20.37 13.12
C ASN A 581 -6.67 19.07 12.30
N ASN A 582 -6.04 18.01 12.79
CA ASN A 582 -5.92 16.74 12.05
C ASN A 582 -7.18 15.84 12.13
N ILE A 583 -8.15 16.16 12.99
CA ILE A 583 -9.40 15.40 13.19
C ILE A 583 -10.64 16.29 13.08
N ASN A 584 -11.78 15.68 12.77
CA ASN A 584 -13.08 16.34 12.91
C ASN A 584 -14.06 15.53 13.73
N LEU A 585 -14.52 16.16 14.79
CA LEU A 585 -15.53 15.64 15.70
C LEU A 585 -16.78 16.56 15.70
N GLU A 586 -16.83 17.53 14.79
CA GLU A 586 -18.02 18.35 14.51
C GLU A 586 -18.93 17.59 13.56
N ARG A 587 -20.18 17.33 13.98
CA ARG A 587 -21.27 16.85 13.13
C ARG A 587 -22.38 17.87 13.09
#